data_AF-A0A8E2AY15-F1
#
_entry.id   AF-A0A8E2AY15-F1
#
_cell.length_a   1.000
_cell.length_b   1.000
_cell.length_c   1.000
_cell.angle_alpha   90.00
_cell.angle_beta   90.00
_cell.angle_gamma   90.00
#
_symmetry.space_group_name_H-M   'P 1'
#
loop_
_entity.id
_entity.type
_entity.pdbx_description
1 polymer ?
#
loop_
_entity_poly.entity_id
_entity_poly.type
_entity_poly.pdbx_seq_one_letter_code
_entity_poly.pdbx_strand_id
1 'polypeptide(L)' 'STLSYFLKDKAYEFYINTISRNLHTWTLRQFFIELFNYCFSIDFCIYIYNKFERFRQIDQSALDYIH' A
#
# COMPACT_ATOMS: atom_id res chain seq x y z
N SER A 1 -3.45 -11.86 -20.01
CA SER A 1 -2.84 -11.94 -18.66
C SER A 1 -3.92 -11.69 -17.62
N THR A 2 -4.16 -12.60 -16.68
CA THR A 2 -5.28 -12.53 -15.70
C THR A 2 -5.12 -11.41 -14.66
N LEU A 3 -3.90 -10.90 -14.45
CA LEU A 3 -3.60 -9.89 -13.41
C LEU A 3 -4.17 -8.50 -13.72
N SER A 4 -4.10 -8.06 -14.98
CA SER A 4 -4.53 -6.71 -15.38
C SER A 4 -6.01 -6.47 -15.17
N TYR A 5 -6.82 -7.53 -15.17
CA TYR A 5 -8.26 -7.47 -14.89
C TYR A 5 -8.58 -6.98 -13.47
N PHE A 6 -7.68 -7.26 -12.50
CA PHE A 6 -7.88 -6.86 -11.10
C PHE A 6 -7.34 -5.46 -10.80
N LEU A 7 -6.60 -4.87 -11.73
CA LEU A 7 -5.99 -3.55 -11.54
C LEU A 7 -6.91 -2.47 -12.09
N LYS A 8 -7.01 -1.36 -11.36
CA LYS A 8 -7.81 -0.19 -11.74
C LYS A 8 -6.98 1.07 -11.63
N ASP A 9 -7.39 2.10 -12.37
CA ASP A 9 -6.83 3.45 -12.29
C ASP A 9 -5.29 3.45 -12.32
N LYS A 10 -4.65 4.04 -11.31
CA LYS A 10 -3.18 4.13 -11.18
C LYS A 10 -2.48 2.76 -11.22
N ALA A 11 -3.09 1.74 -10.62
CA ALA A 11 -2.51 0.40 -10.60
C ALA A 11 -2.51 -0.23 -12.00
N TYR A 12 -3.56 0.02 -12.78
CA TYR A 12 -3.63 -0.43 -14.17
C TYR A 12 -2.64 0.34 -15.05
N GLU A 13 -2.56 1.66 -14.87
CA GLU A 13 -1.60 2.52 -15.58
C GLU A 13 -0.15 2.06 -15.35
N PHE A 14 0.23 1.80 -14.10
CA PHE A 14 1.54 1.24 -13.77
C PHE A 14 1.79 -0.09 -14.49
N TYR A 15 0.81 -1.00 -14.47
CA TYR A 15 0.95 -2.30 -15.11
C TYR A 15 1.18 -2.18 -16.63
N ILE A 16 0.42 -1.31 -17.30
CA ILE A 16 0.58 -1.08 -18.74
C ILE A 16 1.93 -0.43 -19.05
N ASN A 17 2.34 0.59 -18.31
CA ASN A 17 3.54 1.36 -18.63
C ASN A 17 4.84 0.64 -18.24
N THR A 18 4.83 -0.12 -17.14
CA THR A 18 6.05 -0.66 -16.53
C THR A 18 6.17 -2.17 -16.69
N ILE A 19 5.06 -2.90 -16.53
CA ILE A 19 5.09 -4.37 -16.43
C ILE A 19 4.82 -5.04 -17.79
N SER A 20 3.91 -4.50 -18.60
CA SER A 20 3.39 -5.15 -19.81
C SER A 20 4.48 -5.59 -20.79
N ARG A 21 5.60 -4.86 -20.86
CA ARG A 21 6.72 -5.13 -21.77
C ARG A 21 7.60 -6.31 -21.35
N ASN A 22 7.72 -6.59 -20.05
CA ASN A 22 8.71 -7.54 -19.53
C ASN A 22 8.15 -8.43 -18.40
N LEU A 23 6.89 -8.86 -18.48
CA LEU A 23 6.21 -9.66 -17.44
C LEU A 23 7.03 -10.83 -16.87
N HIS A 24 7.83 -11.50 -17.70
CA HIS A 24 8.60 -12.69 -17.31
C HIS A 24 9.85 -12.40 -16.48
N THR A 25 10.34 -11.15 -16.46
CA THR A 25 11.53 -10.78 -15.68
C THR A 25 11.19 -10.33 -14.25
N TRP A 26 9.90 -10.21 -13.93
CA TRP A 26 9.43 -9.68 -12.66
C TRP A 26 9.07 -10.81 -11.71
N THR A 27 9.64 -10.77 -10.51
CA THR A 27 9.14 -11.60 -9.42
C THR A 27 7.85 -11.00 -8.86
N LEU A 28 6.97 -11.86 -8.33
CA LEU A 28 5.71 -11.40 -7.71
C LEU A 28 5.97 -10.42 -6.56
N ARG A 29 7.06 -10.62 -5.80
CA ARG A 29 7.49 -9.71 -4.72
C ARG A 29 7.84 -8.33 -5.25
N GLN A 30 8.68 -8.25 -6.28
CA GLN A 30 9.05 -6.97 -6.90
C GLN A 30 7.83 -6.26 -7.47
N PHE A 31 6.94 -7.00 -8.14
CA PHE A 31 5.70 -6.43 -8.66
C PHE A 31 4.89 -5.73 -7.56
N PHE A 32 4.62 -6.40 -6.43
CA PHE A 32 3.82 -5.78 -5.36
C PHE A 32 4.52 -4.60 -4.69
N ILE A 33 5.85 -4.65 -4.50
CA ILE A 33 6.61 -3.53 -3.92
C ILE A 33 6.51 -2.30 -4.82
N GLU A 34 6.78 -2.46 -6.11
CA GLU A 34 6.77 -1.33 -7.05
C GLU A 34 5.34 -0.82 -7.30
N LEU A 35 4.35 -1.71 -7.37
CA LEU A 35 2.95 -1.33 -7.46
C LEU A 35 2.53 -0.50 -6.25
N PHE A 36 2.94 -0.92 -5.04
CA PHE A 36 2.63 -0.20 -3.81
C PHE A 36 3.31 1.17 -3.81
N ASN A 37 4.59 1.26 -4.14
CA ASN A 37 5.34 2.52 -4.23
C ASN A 37 4.78 3.48 -5.29
N TYR A 38 4.21 2.96 -6.38
CA TYR A 38 3.57 3.77 -7.41
C TYR A 38 2.21 4.30 -6.95
N CYS A 39 1.41 3.47 -6.27
CA CYS A 39 0.07 3.85 -5.85
C CYS A 39 0.07 4.71 -4.57
N PHE A 40 1.04 4.49 -3.69
CA PHE A 40 1.13 5.10 -2.37
C PHE A 40 2.51 5.72 -2.17
N SER A 41 2.56 6.94 -1.64
CA SER A 41 3.82 7.57 -1.26
C SER A 41 4.54 6.72 -0.19
N ILE A 42 5.87 6.77 -0.16
CA ILE A 42 6.67 6.01 0.83
C ILE A 42 6.27 6.32 2.28
N ASP A 43 5.82 7.56 2.52
CA ASP A 43 5.35 8.02 3.83
C ASP A 43 3.98 7.45 4.22
N PHE A 44 3.29 6.75 3.33
CA PHE A 44 1.97 6.19 3.62
C PHE A 44 2.04 5.12 4.72
N CYS A 45 3.09 4.30 4.74
CA CYS A 45 3.32 3.33 5.82
C CYS A 45 3.57 4.02 7.16
N ILE A 46 4.35 5.11 7.16
CA ILE A 46 4.61 5.94 8.35
C ILE A 46 3.31 6.61 8.81
N TYR A 47 2.50 7.12 7.89
CA TYR A 47 1.19 7.68 8.18
C TYR A 47 0.26 6.66 8.83
N ILE A 48 0.17 5.45 8.26
CA ILE A 48 -0.64 4.35 8.80
C ILE A 48 -0.16 3.97 10.20
N TYR A 49 1.15 3.79 10.40
CA TYR A 49 1.74 3.50 11.71
C TYR A 49 1.41 4.58 12.74
N ASN A 50 1.66 5.85 12.41
CA ASN A 50 1.37 6.98 13.30
C ASN A 50 -0.12 7.07 13.63
N LYS A 51 -0.99 6.77 12.67
CA LYS A 51 -2.44 6.72 12.88
C LYS A 51 -2.82 5.59 13.84
N PHE A 52 -2.24 4.40 13.68
CA PHE A 52 -2.45 3.27 14.61
C PHE A 52 -1.96 3.59 16.02
N GLU A 53 -0.75 4.14 16.17
CA GLU A 53 -0.20 4.52 17.47
C GLU A 53 -1.06 5.60 18.17
N ARG A 54 -1.55 6.60 17.42
CA ARG A 54 -2.49 7.60 17.96
C ARG A 54 -3.78 6.98 18.46
N PHE A 55 -4.37 6.05 17.70
CA PHE A 55 -5.57 5.35 18.17
C PHE A 55 -5.33 4.54 19.44
N ARG A 56 -4.19 3.85 19.52
CA ARG A 56 -3.81 3.08 20.72
C ARG A 56 -3.68 3.97 21.96
N GLN A 57 -3.12 5.16 21.80
CA GLN A 57 -2.96 6.13 22.90
C GLN A 57 -4.30 6.74 23.34
N ILE A 58 -5.20 7.06 22.39
CA ILE A 58 -6.53 7.59 22.71
C ILE A 58 -7.34 6.55 23.49
N ASP A 59 -7.30 5.28 23.06
CA ASP A 59 -8.01 4.18 23.72
C ASP A 59 -7.51 3.95 25.16
N GLN A 60 -6.19 4.06 25.38
CA GLN A 60 -5.62 4.05 26.73
C GLN A 60 -6.03 5.26 27.58
N SER A 61 -6.06 6.48 27.01
CA SER A 61 -6.48 7.68 27.75
C SER A 61 -7.96 7.69 28.14
N ALA A 62 -8.83 7.04 27.34
CA ALA A 62 -10.25 6.93 27.64
C ALA A 62 -10.53 5.98 28.81
N LEU A 63 -9.73 4.91 28.96
CA LEU A 63 -9.76 4.03 30.12
C LEU A 63 -9.20 4.68 31.38
N ASP A 64 -8.18 5.54 31.25
CA ASP A 64 -7.56 6.24 32.38
C ASP A 64 -8.47 7.32 32.99
N TYR A 65 -9.52 7.74 32.27
CA TYR A 65 -10.48 8.76 32.73
C TYR A 65 -11.59 8.21 33.65
N ILE A 66 -11.58 6.91 33.97
CA ILE A 66 -12.61 6.24 34.79
C ILE A 66 -12.16 6.11 36.27
N HIS A 67 -11.02 6.68 36.66
CA HIS A 67 -10.52 6.65 38.05
C HIS A 67 -10.54 7.99 38.76
#